data_AF-A0A5M8NY44-F1
#
_entry.id   AF-A0A5M8NY44-F1
#
_cell.length_a   1.000
_cell.length_b   1.000
_cell.length_c   1.000
_cell.angle_alpha   90.00
_cell.angle_beta   90.00
_cell.angle_gamma   90.00
#
_symmetry.space_group_name_H-M   'P 1'
#
loop_
_entity.id
_entity.type
_entity.pdbx_description
1 polymer ?
#
loop_
_entity_poly.entity_id
_entity_poly.type
_entity_poly.pdbx_seq_one_letter_code
_entity_poly.pdbx_strand_id
1 'polypeptide(L)'
;MFNRYTNLHTDETAYFCTFFSLFSGSACLLAQDLTAAVNFGCYAEANSAVSNQVVFWGNSITEGWIGAHPKFFADNDFAYLDYNTLLRDENAGMIKEYTIDEVHVTKAGYALTEKAAKELIEKVLSY
;
A
#
# COMPACT_ATOMS: atom_id res chain seq x y z
N MET A 1 71.27 23.52 36.51
CA MET A 1 71.00 23.12 35.12
C MET A 1 69.53 23.36 34.82
N PHE A 2 69.23 24.50 34.21
CA PHE A 2 67.90 24.86 33.72
C PHE A 2 67.69 24.11 32.39
N ASN A 3 66.67 23.26 32.30
CA ASN A 3 66.24 22.71 31.01
C ASN A 3 64.86 23.28 30.66
N ARG A 4 64.75 23.74 29.42
CA ARG A 4 63.70 24.63 28.90
C ARG A 4 62.44 23.83 28.60
N TYR A 5 61.29 24.25 29.11
CA TYR A 5 59.98 23.88 28.55
C TYR A 5 59.61 24.91 27.50
N THR A 6 59.78 24.56 26.23
CA THR A 6 59.28 25.34 25.09
C THR A 6 57.94 24.76 24.64
N ASN A 7 56.91 25.60 24.71
CA ASN A 7 55.71 25.71 23.87
C ASN A 7 55.29 24.50 23.02
N LEU A 8 54.06 24.04 23.24
CA LEU A 8 53.12 23.65 22.18
C LEU A 8 51.70 23.80 22.73
N HIS A 9 51.12 24.97 22.48
CA HIS A 9 49.73 25.29 22.71
C HIS A 9 49.21 25.90 21.41
N THR A 10 48.74 25.08 20.48
CA THR A 10 47.99 25.54 19.30
C THR A 10 47.25 24.38 18.65
N ASP A 11 45.94 24.59 18.47
CA ASP A 11 45.09 24.12 17.36
C ASP A 11 44.68 22.64 17.25
N GLU A 12 43.91 22.16 18.23
CA GLU A 12 43.02 20.99 17.99
C GLU A 12 41.52 21.31 18.06
N THR A 13 41.12 22.54 18.41
CA THR A 13 39.70 22.91 18.48
C THR A 13 39.13 23.44 17.16
N ALA A 14 39.96 23.68 16.13
CA ALA A 14 39.52 24.24 14.85
C ALA A 14 39.13 23.17 13.79
N TYR A 15 39.45 21.89 14.02
CA TYR A 15 39.18 20.81 13.05
C TYR A 15 37.86 20.08 13.28
N PHE A 16 37.19 20.31 14.41
CA PHE A 16 35.91 19.65 14.71
C PHE A 16 34.71 20.29 13.99
N CYS A 17 34.84 21.54 13.54
CA CYS A 17 33.74 22.28 12.88
C CYS A 17 33.80 22.29 11.34
N THR A 18 34.82 21.73 10.71
CA THR A 18 35.01 21.75 9.25
C THR A 18 34.79 20.41 8.55
N PHE A 19 34.22 19.43 9.24
CA PHE A 19 33.74 18.18 8.62
C PHE A 19 32.20 18.08 8.53
N PHE A 20 31.47 19.11 8.94
CA PHE A 20 30.00 19.10 9.04
C PHE A 20 29.30 20.13 8.13
N SER A 21 29.87 20.43 6.97
CA SER A 21 29.33 21.47 6.07
C SER A 21 29.27 21.07 4.59
N LEU A 22 29.47 19.79 4.26
CA LEU A 22 29.48 19.31 2.87
C LEU A 22 28.43 18.22 2.56
N PHE A 23 27.35 18.15 3.34
CA PHE A 23 26.18 17.33 2.97
C PHE A 23 24.84 18.01 3.31
N SER A 24 24.76 19.33 3.12
CA SER A 24 23.48 20.06 3.10
C SER A 24 23.07 20.42 1.67
N GLY A 25 23.49 19.62 0.69
CA GLY A 25 23.02 19.69 -0.68
C GLY A 25 21.63 19.07 -0.75
N SER A 26 20.61 19.91 -0.62
CA SER A 26 19.22 19.73 -1.02
C SER A 26 18.89 18.38 -1.67
N ALA A 27 18.51 17.39 -0.86
CA ALA A 27 17.58 16.37 -1.31
C ALA A 27 16.20 17.07 -1.42
N CYS A 28 16.03 17.85 -2.49
CA CYS A 28 14.70 18.20 -2.95
C CYS A 28 14.05 16.87 -3.33
N LEU A 29 13.26 16.33 -2.39
CA LEU A 29 12.42 15.16 -2.56
C LEU A 29 11.58 15.36 -3.83
N LEU A 30 11.95 14.68 -4.91
CA LEU A 30 11.01 14.41 -5.98
C LEU A 30 9.99 13.44 -5.38
N ALA A 31 8.84 13.95 -4.92
CA ALA A 31 7.69 13.10 -4.74
C ALA A 31 7.43 12.42 -6.09
N GLN A 32 7.58 11.10 -6.15
CA GLN A 32 7.32 10.37 -7.38
C GLN A 32 5.83 10.52 -7.69
N ASP A 33 5.53 11.12 -8.83
CA ASP A 33 4.18 11.16 -9.36
C ASP A 33 3.79 9.75 -9.82
N LEU A 34 3.17 9.00 -8.91
CA LEU A 34 2.69 7.65 -9.16
C LEU A 34 1.43 7.63 -10.03
N THR A 35 0.85 8.79 -10.39
CA THR A 35 -0.42 8.80 -11.14
C THR A 35 -0.30 8.13 -12.50
N ALA A 36 0.86 8.25 -13.16
CA ALA A 36 1.17 7.55 -14.40
C ALA A 36 1.26 6.02 -14.22
N ALA A 37 1.75 5.54 -13.07
CA ALA A 37 1.86 4.12 -12.76
C ALA A 37 0.50 3.48 -12.39
N VAL A 38 -0.41 4.27 -11.80
CA VAL A 38 -1.71 3.79 -11.30
C VAL A 38 -2.76 3.65 -12.42
N ASN A 39 -2.54 4.26 -13.59
CA ASN A 39 -3.42 4.16 -14.75
C ASN A 39 -4.91 4.40 -14.39
N PHE A 40 -5.21 5.53 -13.74
CA PHE A 40 -6.57 5.89 -13.33
C PHE A 40 -7.57 5.98 -14.49
N GLY A 41 -7.09 6.07 -15.74
CA GLY A 41 -7.92 6.06 -16.94
C GLY A 41 -8.37 4.65 -17.36
N CYS A 42 -7.73 3.60 -16.85
CA CYS A 42 -8.17 2.23 -17.07
C CYS A 42 -9.60 2.09 -16.53
N TYR A 43 -10.54 1.67 -17.39
CA TYR A 43 -11.97 1.55 -17.09
C TYR A 43 -12.77 2.86 -16.94
N ALA A 44 -12.20 4.04 -17.22
CA ALA A 44 -12.95 5.31 -17.11
C ALA A 44 -14.22 5.34 -17.98
N GLU A 45 -14.15 4.82 -19.20
CA GLU A 45 -15.29 4.70 -20.11
C GLU A 45 -16.34 3.71 -19.58
N ALA A 46 -15.90 2.53 -19.15
CA ALA A 46 -16.78 1.51 -18.55
C ALA A 46 -17.48 2.04 -17.28
N ASN A 47 -16.77 2.78 -16.43
CA ASN A 47 -17.30 3.39 -15.21
C ASN A 47 -18.39 4.44 -15.50
N SER A 48 -18.37 5.07 -16.68
CA SER A 48 -19.39 6.06 -17.06
C SER A 48 -20.75 5.43 -17.42
N ALA A 49 -20.77 4.12 -17.67
CA ALA A 49 -21.96 3.38 -18.13
C ALA A 49 -22.74 2.68 -17.01
N VAL A 50 -22.24 2.68 -15.77
CA VAL A 50 -22.81 1.89 -14.65
C VAL A 50 -23.61 2.75 -13.69
N SER A 51 -24.84 2.34 -13.38
CA SER A 51 -25.69 2.99 -12.36
C SER A 51 -25.42 2.49 -10.94
N ASN A 52 -24.81 1.32 -10.77
CA ASN A 52 -24.53 0.69 -9.49
C ASN A 52 -23.06 0.92 -9.12
N GLN A 53 -22.83 1.87 -8.20
CA GLN A 53 -21.57 2.64 -8.15
C GLN A 53 -20.53 2.12 -7.16
N VAL A 54 -20.83 1.10 -6.34
CA VAL A 54 -19.93 0.70 -5.26
C VAL A 54 -19.79 -0.81 -5.17
N VAL A 55 -18.58 -1.27 -5.47
CA VAL A 55 -18.11 -2.63 -5.22
C VAL A 55 -17.27 -2.62 -3.96
N PHE A 56 -17.67 -3.38 -2.94
CA PHE A 56 -16.88 -3.64 -1.75
C PHE A 56 -15.95 -4.81 -2.00
N TRP A 57 -14.65 -4.53 -2.14
CA TRP A 57 -13.62 -5.56 -2.15
C TRP A 57 -13.14 -5.79 -0.73
N GLY A 58 -13.68 -6.81 -0.06
CA GLY A 58 -13.59 -6.91 1.40
C GLY A 58 -13.03 -8.22 1.95
N ASN A 59 -12.39 -8.09 3.11
CA ASN A 59 -11.92 -9.22 3.93
C ASN A 59 -12.93 -9.54 5.04
N SER A 60 -12.46 -10.27 6.05
CA SER A 60 -13.20 -10.59 7.28
C SER A 60 -13.80 -9.39 8.00
N ILE A 61 -13.22 -8.19 7.89
CA ILE A 61 -13.79 -6.97 8.50
C ILE A 61 -15.09 -6.58 7.78
N THR A 62 -15.07 -6.59 6.45
CA THR A 62 -16.24 -6.24 5.63
C THR A 62 -17.33 -7.31 5.74
N GLU A 63 -16.96 -8.59 5.84
CA GLU A 63 -17.89 -9.69 6.16
C GLU A 63 -18.63 -9.41 7.48
N GLY A 64 -17.90 -8.96 8.51
CA GLY A 64 -18.48 -8.52 9.78
C GLY A 64 -19.45 -7.35 9.64
N TRP A 65 -19.15 -6.37 8.77
CA TRP A 65 -20.05 -5.22 8.53
C TRP A 65 -21.36 -5.63 7.84
N ILE A 66 -21.29 -6.53 6.87
CA ILE A 66 -22.48 -7.06 6.17
C ILE A 66 -23.39 -7.78 7.17
N GLY A 67 -22.81 -8.60 8.06
CA GLY A 67 -23.55 -9.27 9.13
C GLY A 67 -24.16 -8.30 10.14
N ALA A 68 -23.44 -7.23 10.50
CA ALA A 68 -23.90 -6.23 11.47
C ALA A 68 -24.98 -5.29 10.90
N HIS A 69 -24.92 -4.96 9.61
CA HIS A 69 -25.79 -3.98 8.97
C HIS A 69 -26.36 -4.46 7.62
N PRO A 70 -27.05 -5.60 7.54
CA PRO A 70 -27.47 -6.20 6.27
C PRO A 70 -28.41 -5.29 5.46
N LYS A 71 -29.26 -4.52 6.13
CA LYS A 71 -30.19 -3.58 5.48
C LYS A 71 -29.46 -2.43 4.77
N PHE A 72 -28.34 -1.95 5.33
CA PHE A 72 -27.55 -0.89 4.69
C PHE A 72 -27.00 -1.34 3.34
N PHE A 73 -26.50 -2.58 3.25
CA PHE A 73 -25.98 -3.11 2.00
C PHE A 73 -27.07 -3.44 0.98
N ALA A 74 -28.20 -4.01 1.44
CA ALA A 74 -29.32 -4.34 0.56
C ALA A 74 -30.01 -3.10 -0.03
N ASP A 75 -30.19 -2.04 0.76
CA ASP A 75 -30.93 -0.84 0.33
C ASP A 75 -30.13 0.04 -0.65
N ASN A 76 -28.80 -0.12 -0.74
CA ASN A 76 -27.91 0.70 -1.58
C ASN A 76 -27.36 -0.03 -2.82
N ASP A 77 -27.85 -1.24 -3.10
CA ASP A 77 -27.47 -2.05 -4.27
C ASP A 77 -25.96 -2.22 -4.44
N PHE A 78 -25.28 -2.48 -3.30
CA PHE A 78 -23.84 -2.66 -3.27
C PHE A 78 -23.44 -4.06 -3.72
N ALA A 79 -22.47 -4.13 -4.63
CA ALA A 79 -21.82 -5.38 -5.00
C ALA A 79 -20.71 -5.72 -3.99
N TYR A 80 -20.53 -6.99 -3.69
CA TYR A 80 -19.50 -7.46 -2.75
C TYR A 80 -18.61 -8.52 -3.41
N LEU A 81 -17.29 -8.29 -3.36
CA LEU A 81 -16.28 -9.30 -3.68
C LEU A 81 -15.69 -9.82 -2.37
N ASP A 82 -16.06 -11.04 -2.03
CA ASP A 82 -15.47 -11.77 -0.92
C ASP A 82 -14.11 -12.33 -1.34
N TYR A 83 -13.05 -11.56 -1.11
CA TYR A 83 -11.69 -12.09 -1.32
C TYR A 83 -11.16 -12.84 -0.11
N ASN A 84 -11.82 -12.70 1.05
CA ASN A 84 -11.46 -13.43 2.26
C ASN A 84 -11.52 -14.93 1.98
N THR A 85 -12.66 -15.42 1.49
CA THR A 85 -12.82 -16.85 1.17
C THR A 85 -11.89 -17.34 0.07
N LEU A 86 -11.49 -16.48 -0.86
CA LEU A 86 -10.53 -16.83 -1.91
C LEU A 86 -9.11 -17.06 -1.39
N LEU A 87 -8.71 -16.33 -0.34
CA LEU A 87 -7.35 -16.36 0.19
C LEU A 87 -7.21 -17.13 1.51
N ARG A 88 -8.32 -17.54 2.11
CA ARG A 88 -8.37 -18.15 3.45
C ARG A 88 -8.27 -19.67 3.39
N ASP A 89 -7.45 -20.22 4.26
CA ASP A 89 -7.33 -21.67 4.47
C ASP A 89 -8.38 -22.19 5.48
N GLU A 90 -8.33 -23.50 5.75
CA GLU A 90 -9.23 -24.17 6.70
C GLU A 90 -9.08 -23.70 8.15
N ASN A 91 -7.96 -23.07 8.50
CA ASN A 91 -7.63 -22.57 9.85
C ASN A 91 -7.95 -21.08 10.02
N ALA A 92 -8.63 -20.47 9.06
CA ALA A 92 -8.86 -19.02 8.97
C ALA A 92 -7.59 -18.17 8.81
N GLY A 93 -6.46 -18.79 8.43
CA GLY A 93 -5.24 -18.11 8.03
C GLY A 93 -5.21 -17.83 6.53
N MET A 94 -4.25 -17.02 6.06
CA MET A 94 -4.03 -16.86 4.62
C MET A 94 -3.27 -18.07 4.06
N ILE A 95 -3.72 -18.59 2.91
CA ILE A 95 -3.07 -19.68 2.20
C ILE A 95 -1.61 -19.31 1.93
N LYS A 96 -0.67 -20.16 2.38
CA LYS A 96 0.79 -19.91 2.30
C LYS A 96 1.33 -19.66 0.90
N GLU A 97 0.66 -20.14 -0.13
CA GLU A 97 1.02 -19.85 -1.53
C GLU A 97 0.73 -18.39 -1.91
N TYR A 98 -0.28 -17.80 -1.28
CA TYR A 98 -0.78 -16.46 -1.54
C TYR A 98 -0.28 -15.42 -0.55
N THR A 99 0.54 -15.80 0.43
CA THR A 99 1.13 -14.88 1.40
C THR A 99 2.55 -15.26 1.83
N ILE A 100 3.36 -14.29 2.22
CA ILE A 100 4.70 -14.54 2.78
C ILE A 100 4.68 -14.45 4.31
N ASP A 101 3.89 -13.53 4.85
CA ASP A 101 3.86 -13.14 6.27
C ASP A 101 2.44 -13.00 6.82
N GLU A 102 1.47 -13.66 6.18
CA GLU A 102 0.05 -13.64 6.53
C GLU A 102 -0.65 -12.27 6.35
N VAL A 103 0.07 -11.28 5.81
CA VAL A 103 -0.45 -9.93 5.55
C VAL A 103 -0.26 -9.54 4.08
N HIS A 104 0.93 -9.76 3.53
CA HIS A 104 1.28 -9.37 2.18
C HIS A 104 0.99 -10.48 1.19
N VAL A 105 0.26 -10.12 0.13
CA VAL A 105 -0.17 -11.05 -0.92
C VAL A 105 0.99 -11.33 -1.88
N THR A 106 1.19 -12.59 -2.27
CA THR A 106 2.18 -12.96 -3.29
C THR A 106 1.67 -12.64 -4.70
N LYS A 107 2.55 -12.72 -5.71
CA LYS A 107 2.14 -12.57 -7.12
C LYS A 107 1.01 -13.53 -7.52
N ALA A 108 1.02 -14.76 -7.00
CA ALA A 108 -0.03 -15.75 -7.26
C ALA A 108 -1.36 -15.33 -6.64
N GLY A 109 -1.34 -14.83 -5.40
CA GLY A 109 -2.54 -14.31 -4.74
C GLY A 109 -3.12 -13.09 -5.47
N TYR A 110 -2.27 -12.17 -5.93
CA TYR A 110 -2.71 -11.02 -6.74
C TYR A 110 -3.40 -11.47 -8.03
N ALA A 111 -2.82 -12.43 -8.76
CA ALA A 111 -3.43 -12.96 -9.98
C ALA A 111 -4.81 -13.60 -9.73
N LEU A 112 -4.97 -14.31 -8.60
CA LEU A 112 -6.26 -14.88 -8.19
C LEU A 112 -7.29 -13.77 -7.92
N THR A 113 -6.92 -12.78 -7.11
CA THR A 113 -7.83 -11.67 -6.77
C THR A 113 -8.17 -10.78 -7.97
N GLU A 114 -7.21 -10.56 -8.88
CA GLU A 114 -7.42 -9.79 -10.11
C GLU A 114 -8.44 -10.49 -11.01
N LYS A 115 -8.34 -11.81 -11.16
CA LYS A 115 -9.30 -12.60 -11.93
C LYS A 115 -10.71 -12.45 -11.36
N ALA A 116 -10.88 -12.66 -10.05
CA ALA A 116 -12.18 -12.55 -9.39
C ALA A 116 -12.76 -11.14 -9.47
N ALA A 117 -11.92 -10.10 -9.35
CA ALA A 117 -12.33 -8.71 -9.51
C ALA A 117 -12.81 -8.42 -10.93
N LYS A 118 -12.10 -8.88 -11.96
CA LYS A 118 -12.51 -8.71 -13.36
C LYS A 118 -13.85 -9.39 -13.64
N GLU A 119 -14.03 -10.64 -13.19
CA GLU A 119 -15.29 -11.37 -13.36
C GLU A 119 -16.47 -10.65 -12.69
N LEU A 120 -16.26 -10.08 -11.49
CA LEU A 120 -17.31 -9.30 -10.82
C LEU A 120 -17.60 -7.98 -11.56
N ILE A 121 -16.56 -7.26 -11.98
CA ILE A 121 -16.72 -6.00 -12.73
C ILE A 121 -17.48 -6.26 -14.03
N GLU A 122 -17.10 -7.28 -14.80
CA GLU A 122 -17.83 -7.67 -16.02
C GLU A 122 -19.29 -7.98 -15.73
N LYS A 123 -19.58 -8.71 -14.65
CA LYS A 123 -20.96 -8.99 -14.21
C LYS A 123 -21.72 -7.71 -13.90
N VAL A 124 -21.14 -6.80 -13.11
CA VAL A 124 -21.76 -5.52 -12.73
C VAL A 124 -21.98 -4.61 -13.94
N LEU A 125 -21.09 -4.63 -14.93
CA LEU A 125 -21.17 -3.83 -16.15
C LEU A 125 -22.10 -4.41 -17.22
N SER A 126 -22.42 -5.71 -17.15
CA SER A 126 -23.24 -6.41 -18.15
C SER A 126 -24.75 -6.33 -17.94
N TYR A 127 -25.19 -5.73 -16.83
CA TYR A 127 -26.59 -5.45 -16.50
C TYR A 127 -27.05 -4.12 -17.08
#